data_AF-A0A816D1M6-F1
#
_entry.id   AF-A0A816D1M6-F1
#
_cell.length_a   1.000
_cell.length_b   1.000
_cell.length_c   1.000
_cell.angle_alpha   90.00
_cell.angle_beta   90.00
_cell.angle_gamma   90.00
#
_symmetry.space_group_name_H-M   'P 1'
#
loop_
_entity.id
_entity.type
_entity.pdbx_description
1 polymer ?
#
loop_
_entity_poly.entity_id
_entity_poly.type
_entity_poly.pdbx_seq_one_letter_code
_entity_poly.pdbx_strand_id
1 'polypeptide(L)'
;MIIIGFYTGLSFHVQMITVYEPSQSSFIDLYAKNLQSFKCPCRQIAIPYGSFIQVWPLFHPVCSSLFVSDEWRRALFYAGQHGLFLSSTDFLVMGHTYFNTLKTLCTIANVTISNQLFIFNQTSFVSNQALSYEEVLARTQQILTQFESNTVAEFKRNIAIIRSLTTTTYTAGYDDVYWYNIPSMYDTGDSYFVPIPAIIENCSCALSDECKNTISLYNYTSYSTVYPLGILFNIPNMYKSCFNMQSLLLSSLECFFERTCFDPIQEKINANTLYYLMINGSVLLTNSTRFSPKTTVEEMINELMIERWYENVRYEEYYQQCAPEQCSYLLTFHNNALYIVAIVIGLFGGLSVALKIIVPIIVHWIRNRMRPQVTPTDVSG
;
A
#
# COMPACT_ATOMS: atom_id res chain seq x y z
N MET A 1 -40.10 -54.42 -12.60
CA MET A 1 -39.99 -54.60 -11.13
C MET A 1 -38.54 -54.74 -10.68
N ILE A 2 -37.77 -55.75 -11.13
CA ILE A 2 -36.33 -55.89 -10.81
C ILE A 2 -35.53 -54.65 -11.22
N ILE A 3 -35.79 -54.09 -12.41
CA ILE A 3 -35.14 -52.87 -12.92
C ILE A 3 -35.40 -51.66 -12.02
N ILE A 4 -36.62 -51.53 -11.47
CA ILE A 4 -36.99 -50.40 -10.59
C ILE A 4 -36.34 -50.58 -9.22
N GLY A 5 -36.32 -51.80 -8.67
CA GLY A 5 -35.61 -52.11 -7.42
C GLY A 5 -34.10 -51.92 -7.52
N PHE A 6 -33.50 -52.25 -8.67
CA PHE A 6 -32.09 -51.96 -8.96
C PHE A 6 -31.84 -50.46 -9.07
N TYR A 7 -32.71 -49.73 -9.80
CA TYR A 7 -32.59 -48.29 -9.96
C TYR A 7 -32.76 -47.54 -8.63
N THR A 8 -33.67 -47.96 -7.76
CA THR A 8 -33.86 -47.35 -6.42
C THR A 8 -32.77 -47.75 -5.43
N GLY A 9 -32.11 -48.89 -5.62
CA GLY A 9 -30.91 -49.27 -4.87
C GLY A 9 -29.67 -48.49 -5.29
N LEU A 10 -29.59 -48.11 -6.58
CA LEU A 10 -28.51 -47.31 -7.16
C LEU A 10 -28.75 -45.79 -7.05
N SER A 11 -29.97 -45.36 -6.70
CA SER A 11 -30.26 -43.94 -6.51
C SER A 11 -29.73 -43.45 -5.17
N PHE A 12 -29.13 -42.28 -5.18
CA PHE A 12 -28.67 -41.57 -3.99
C PHE A 12 -29.73 -40.56 -3.59
N HIS A 13 -29.85 -40.31 -2.29
CA HIS A 13 -30.53 -39.12 -1.81
C HIS A 13 -29.50 -38.15 -1.23
N VAL A 14 -29.80 -36.87 -1.41
CA VAL A 14 -28.95 -35.76 -0.97
C VAL A 14 -29.60 -35.13 0.25
N GLN A 15 -28.85 -35.03 1.34
CA GLN A 15 -29.30 -34.35 2.56
C GLN A 15 -28.43 -33.13 2.81
N MET A 16 -29.07 -32.01 3.13
CA MET A 16 -28.38 -30.81 3.60
C MET A 16 -28.15 -30.92 5.11
N ILE A 17 -26.89 -30.81 5.52
CA ILE A 17 -26.48 -30.70 6.91
C ILE A 17 -26.16 -29.24 7.20
N THR A 18 -26.61 -28.74 8.36
CA THR A 18 -26.38 -27.37 8.81
C THR A 18 -25.74 -27.37 10.19
N VAL A 19 -24.67 -26.60 10.35
CA VAL A 19 -23.97 -26.34 11.62
C VAL A 19 -24.20 -24.89 11.97
N TYR A 20 -24.84 -24.62 13.10
CA TYR A 20 -25.14 -23.27 13.58
C TYR A 20 -23.95 -22.68 14.35
N GLU A 21 -23.73 -21.38 14.18
CA GLU A 21 -22.69 -20.59 14.85
C GLU A 21 -21.34 -21.32 14.95
N PRO A 22 -20.77 -21.77 13.82
CA PRO A 22 -19.57 -22.58 13.85
C PRO A 22 -18.40 -21.78 14.42
N SER A 23 -17.66 -22.40 15.33
CA SER A 23 -16.37 -21.87 15.78
C SER A 23 -15.37 -21.88 14.62
N GLN A 24 -14.32 -21.07 14.72
CA GLN A 24 -13.22 -21.06 13.75
C GLN A 24 -12.64 -22.47 13.53
N SER A 25 -12.39 -23.21 14.61
CA SER A 25 -11.88 -24.59 14.51
C SER A 25 -12.84 -25.51 13.76
N SER A 26 -14.15 -25.39 14.03
CA SER A 26 -15.18 -26.18 13.34
C SER A 26 -15.27 -25.84 11.86
N PHE A 27 -15.12 -24.56 11.49
CA PHE A 27 -15.05 -24.15 10.09
C PHE A 27 -13.83 -24.73 9.39
N ILE A 28 -12.64 -24.63 9.99
CA ILE A 28 -11.40 -25.17 9.42
C ILE A 28 -11.54 -26.67 9.16
N ASP A 29 -12.05 -27.42 10.14
CA ASP A 29 -12.25 -28.87 10.02
C ASP A 29 -13.26 -29.24 8.92
N LEU A 30 -14.34 -28.46 8.75
CA LEU A 30 -15.34 -28.68 7.71
C LEU A 30 -14.84 -28.29 6.33
N TYR A 31 -14.12 -27.17 6.23
CA TYR A 31 -13.52 -26.69 5.00
C TYR A 31 -12.49 -27.70 4.46
N ALA A 32 -11.63 -28.23 5.33
CA ALA A 32 -10.61 -29.22 4.97
C ALA A 32 -11.18 -30.53 4.38
N LYS A 33 -12.46 -30.84 4.65
CA LYS A 33 -13.13 -32.04 4.12
C LYS A 33 -13.59 -31.89 2.67
N ASN A 34 -13.46 -30.71 2.05
CA ASN A 34 -13.87 -30.44 0.67
C ASN A 34 -15.31 -30.92 0.37
N LEU A 35 -16.23 -30.61 1.28
CA LEU A 35 -17.61 -31.08 1.22
C LEU A 35 -18.36 -30.45 0.05
N GLN A 36 -19.24 -31.24 -0.57
CA GLN A 36 -20.03 -30.78 -1.72
C GLN A 36 -20.95 -29.62 -1.31
N SER A 37 -20.91 -28.53 -2.09
CA SER A 37 -21.73 -27.33 -1.88
C SER A 37 -21.59 -26.73 -0.47
N PHE A 38 -20.40 -26.83 0.13
CA PHE A 38 -20.09 -26.19 1.42
C PHE A 38 -20.24 -24.67 1.32
N LYS A 39 -21.03 -24.09 2.23
CA LYS A 39 -21.31 -22.66 2.29
C LYS A 39 -21.36 -22.21 3.74
N CYS A 40 -20.73 -21.08 4.01
CA CYS A 40 -20.68 -20.45 5.32
C CYS A 40 -20.86 -18.95 5.15
N PRO A 41 -22.10 -18.45 4.95
CA PRO A 41 -22.33 -17.02 4.80
C PRO A 41 -21.84 -16.22 6.01
N CYS A 42 -21.05 -15.18 5.76
CA CYS A 42 -20.68 -14.22 6.80
C CYS A 42 -21.91 -13.39 7.19
N ARG A 43 -22.03 -13.07 8.48
CA ARG A 43 -23.01 -12.10 8.97
C ARG A 43 -22.62 -10.68 8.56
N GLN A 44 -21.34 -10.35 8.61
CA GLN A 44 -20.80 -9.09 8.12
C GLN A 44 -20.01 -9.32 6.82
N ILE A 45 -20.55 -8.79 5.72
CA ILE A 45 -19.99 -8.99 4.37
C ILE A 45 -18.86 -7.99 4.08
N ALA A 46 -18.87 -6.84 4.74
CA ALA A 46 -17.87 -5.78 4.58
C ALA A 46 -17.14 -5.56 5.92
N ILE A 47 -15.89 -6.02 5.97
CA ILE A 47 -15.05 -6.00 7.18
C ILE A 47 -13.93 -4.97 6.97
N PRO A 48 -13.82 -3.90 7.78
CA PRO A 48 -12.75 -2.93 7.62
C PRO A 48 -11.37 -3.58 7.74
N TYR A 49 -10.43 -3.27 6.85
CA TYR A 49 -9.09 -3.88 6.91
C TYR A 49 -8.38 -3.61 8.24
N GLY A 50 -8.56 -2.42 8.81
CA GLY A 50 -7.95 -2.06 10.09
C GLY A 50 -8.43 -2.89 11.29
N SER A 51 -9.48 -3.71 11.12
CA SER A 51 -9.97 -4.62 12.16
C SER A 51 -9.22 -5.94 12.26
N PHE A 52 -8.43 -6.30 11.24
CA PHE A 52 -7.69 -7.57 11.21
C PHE A 52 -6.33 -7.49 10.50
N ILE A 53 -5.97 -6.34 9.92
CA ILE A 53 -4.68 -6.09 9.29
C ILE A 53 -4.01 -4.93 10.01
N GLN A 54 -2.73 -5.10 10.31
CA GLN A 54 -1.86 -4.03 10.78
C GLN A 54 -0.72 -3.83 9.79
N VAL A 55 -0.47 -2.58 9.42
CA VAL A 55 0.62 -2.18 8.52
C VAL A 55 1.37 -1.03 9.16
N TRP A 56 2.69 -1.09 9.18
CA TRP A 56 3.53 0.02 9.64
C TRP A 56 4.87 0.06 8.88
N PRO A 57 5.36 1.27 8.54
CA PRO A 57 6.65 1.42 7.88
C PRO A 57 7.80 1.44 8.89
N LEU A 58 8.97 0.99 8.44
CA LEU A 58 10.25 1.36 9.00
C LEU A 58 10.88 2.43 8.10
N PHE A 59 11.00 3.65 8.62
CA PHE A 59 11.62 4.75 7.90
C PHE A 59 13.15 4.63 7.88
N HIS A 60 13.75 5.28 6.88
CA HIS A 60 15.19 5.45 6.78
C HIS A 60 15.74 6.10 8.06
N PRO A 61 16.86 5.60 8.63
CA PRO A 61 17.42 6.08 9.90
C PRO A 61 17.66 7.60 9.94
N VAL A 62 17.92 8.21 8.78
CA VAL A 62 18.08 9.66 8.65
C VAL A 62 16.89 10.43 9.22
N CYS A 63 15.65 9.94 9.03
CA CYS A 63 14.42 10.62 9.44
C CYS A 63 14.17 10.62 10.96
N SER A 64 14.99 9.91 11.72
CA SER A 64 15.01 9.93 13.19
C SER A 64 16.38 10.29 13.77
N SER A 65 17.30 10.73 12.92
CA SER A 65 18.70 11.01 13.31
C SER A 65 18.91 12.47 13.73
N LEU A 66 20.14 12.76 14.18
CA LEU A 66 20.60 14.12 14.41
C LEU A 66 20.36 15.04 13.19
N PHE A 67 20.48 14.52 11.96
CA PHE A 67 20.45 15.32 10.73
C PHE A 67 19.10 15.99 10.42
N VAL A 68 18.01 15.51 11.04
CA VAL A 68 16.68 16.15 10.96
C VAL A 68 16.24 16.80 12.27
N SER A 69 17.13 16.81 13.28
CA SER A 69 16.85 17.40 14.58
C SER A 69 16.89 18.93 14.55
N ASP A 70 16.28 19.54 15.56
CA ASP A 70 16.35 20.99 15.75
C ASP A 70 17.69 21.47 16.28
N GLU A 71 18.47 20.59 16.90
CA GLU A 71 19.83 20.90 17.36
C GLU A 71 20.77 21.10 16.18
N TRP A 72 20.84 20.11 15.27
CA TRP A 72 21.66 20.17 14.06
C TRP A 72 21.34 21.38 13.18
N ARG A 73 20.04 21.60 12.91
CA ARG A 73 19.63 22.76 12.11
C ARG A 73 19.98 24.09 12.77
N ARG A 74 19.82 24.22 14.09
CA ARG A 74 20.24 25.43 14.80
C ARG A 74 21.74 25.62 14.70
N ALA A 75 22.55 24.59 14.94
CA ALA A 75 24.00 24.69 14.83
C ALA A 75 24.43 25.17 13.42
N LEU A 76 23.82 24.62 12.37
CA LEU A 76 24.05 25.05 10.99
C LEU A 76 23.61 26.50 10.74
N PHE A 77 22.44 26.91 11.24
CA PHE A 77 21.95 28.27 11.09
C PHE A 77 22.94 29.28 11.69
N TYR A 78 23.45 29.03 12.89
CA TYR A 78 24.41 29.92 13.54
C TYR A 78 25.79 29.86 12.89
N ALA A 79 26.27 28.68 12.51
CA ALA A 79 27.53 28.54 11.77
C ALA A 79 27.50 29.27 10.42
N GLY A 80 26.32 29.38 9.81
CA GLY A 80 26.06 30.11 8.57
C GLY A 80 25.67 31.58 8.72
N GLN A 81 25.57 32.15 9.93
CA GLN A 81 25.08 33.54 10.11
C GLN A 81 25.97 34.60 9.45
N HIS A 82 27.24 34.30 9.19
CA HIS A 82 28.14 35.16 8.42
C HIS A 82 28.04 34.95 6.89
N GLY A 83 27.02 34.20 6.43
CA GLY A 83 26.87 33.70 5.06
C GLY A 83 26.81 34.75 3.96
N LEU A 84 26.51 36.02 4.28
CA LEU A 84 26.53 37.12 3.31
C LEU A 84 27.88 37.34 2.63
N PHE A 85 28.97 36.86 3.25
CA PHE A 85 30.33 36.98 2.73
C PHE A 85 30.96 35.63 2.40
N LEU A 86 30.19 34.54 2.41
CA LEU A 86 30.67 33.21 2.07
C LEU A 86 30.29 32.86 0.63
N SER A 87 30.99 31.87 0.07
CA SER A 87 30.65 31.35 -1.25
C SER A 87 29.26 30.73 -1.20
N SER A 88 28.45 30.92 -2.23
CA SER A 88 27.13 30.27 -2.33
C SER A 88 27.21 28.74 -2.40
N THR A 89 28.40 28.19 -2.70
CA THR A 89 28.71 26.75 -2.65
C THR A 89 29.32 26.31 -1.31
N ASP A 90 29.48 27.21 -0.34
CA ASP A 90 29.95 26.84 1.00
C ASP A 90 28.86 26.07 1.75
N PHE A 91 29.22 24.94 2.33
CA PHE A 91 28.31 24.12 3.13
C PHE A 91 27.71 24.89 4.31
N LEU A 92 28.44 25.84 4.93
CA LEU A 92 27.90 26.63 6.04
C LEU A 92 26.73 27.53 5.61
N VAL A 93 26.70 27.95 4.34
CA VAL A 93 25.58 28.72 3.77
C VAL A 93 24.40 27.80 3.47
N MET A 94 24.68 26.69 2.77
CA MET A 94 23.63 25.81 2.25
C MET A 94 23.10 24.82 3.28
N GLY A 95 23.89 24.43 4.27
CA GLY A 95 23.60 23.31 5.15
C GLY A 95 22.27 23.44 5.87
N HIS A 96 21.95 24.62 6.41
CA HIS A 96 20.66 24.82 7.10
C HIS A 96 19.45 24.55 6.18
N THR A 97 19.41 25.12 4.98
CA THR A 97 18.30 24.93 4.04
C THR A 97 18.23 23.50 3.53
N TYR A 98 19.40 22.87 3.34
CA TYR A 98 19.55 21.50 2.92
C TYR A 98 18.91 20.51 3.90
N PHE A 99 19.29 20.59 5.19
CA PHE A 99 18.75 19.71 6.23
C PHE A 99 17.33 20.08 6.65
N ASN A 100 16.92 21.33 6.47
CA ASN A 100 15.53 21.72 6.63
C ASN A 100 14.64 21.07 5.56
N THR A 101 15.11 21.05 4.30
CA THR A 101 14.40 20.36 3.21
C THR A 101 14.32 18.86 3.49
N LEU A 102 15.40 18.23 3.95
CA LEU A 102 15.42 16.81 4.32
C LEU A 102 14.41 16.48 5.43
N LYS A 103 14.39 17.28 6.52
CA LYS A 103 13.38 17.14 7.59
C LYS A 103 11.95 17.26 7.05
N THR A 104 11.73 18.21 6.15
CA THR A 104 10.42 18.43 5.52
C THR A 104 10.00 17.21 4.71
N LEU A 105 10.90 16.62 3.93
CA LEU A 105 10.60 15.43 3.12
C LEU A 105 10.29 14.20 3.99
N CYS A 106 11.06 13.97 5.07
CA CYS A 106 10.73 12.96 6.07
C CYS A 106 9.33 13.18 6.69
N THR A 107 8.97 14.44 6.96
CA THR A 107 7.66 14.79 7.51
C THR A 107 6.54 14.52 6.51
N ILE A 108 6.71 14.92 5.25
CA ILE A 108 5.73 14.69 4.19
C ILE A 108 5.55 13.19 3.94
N ALA A 109 6.63 12.41 3.95
CA ALA A 109 6.56 10.94 3.83
C ALA A 109 5.71 10.35 4.96
N ASN A 110 5.96 10.74 6.22
CA ASN A 110 5.20 10.29 7.37
C ASN A 110 3.70 10.67 7.29
N VAL A 111 3.41 11.92 6.93
CA VAL A 111 2.02 12.39 6.76
C VAL A 111 1.32 11.65 5.63
N THR A 112 2.01 11.41 4.51
CA THR A 112 1.45 10.69 3.36
C THR A 112 1.06 9.27 3.77
N ILE A 113 1.95 8.55 4.46
CA ILE A 113 1.68 7.19 4.92
C ILE A 113 0.56 7.17 5.96
N SER A 114 0.56 8.11 6.91
CA SER A 114 -0.49 8.22 7.92
C SER A 114 -1.88 8.43 7.28
N ASN A 115 -1.97 9.29 6.26
CA ASN A 115 -3.21 9.53 5.52
C ASN A 115 -3.64 8.28 4.74
N GLN A 116 -2.71 7.59 4.08
CA GLN A 116 -3.03 6.38 3.32
C GLN A 116 -3.45 5.24 4.26
N LEU A 117 -2.78 5.06 5.40
CA LEU A 117 -3.15 4.06 6.41
C LEU A 117 -4.55 4.34 6.99
N PHE A 118 -4.89 5.61 7.22
CA PHE A 118 -6.23 5.98 7.67
C PHE A 118 -7.30 5.55 6.67
N ILE A 119 -7.08 5.80 5.38
CA ILE A 119 -7.99 5.39 4.31
C ILE A 119 -8.05 3.86 4.25
N PHE A 120 -6.90 3.18 4.18
CA PHE A 120 -6.79 1.73 4.13
C PHE A 120 -7.57 1.05 5.27
N ASN A 121 -7.39 1.52 6.50
CA ASN A 121 -8.05 0.95 7.68
C ASN A 121 -9.58 1.04 7.63
N GLN A 122 -10.11 2.05 6.93
CA GLN A 122 -11.55 2.25 6.73
C GLN A 122 -12.09 1.49 5.51
N THR A 123 -11.24 1.22 4.51
CA THR A 123 -11.65 0.39 3.37
C THR A 123 -12.02 -1.02 3.81
N SER A 124 -13.02 -1.60 3.15
CA SER A 124 -13.59 -2.89 3.54
C SER A 124 -13.06 -4.03 2.68
N PHE A 125 -12.66 -5.11 3.34
CA PHE A 125 -12.58 -6.44 2.77
C PHE A 125 -14.00 -6.98 2.56
N VAL A 126 -14.33 -7.37 1.32
CA VAL A 126 -15.68 -7.80 0.96
C VAL A 126 -15.70 -9.31 0.70
N SER A 127 -16.47 -10.05 1.51
CA SER A 127 -16.75 -11.46 1.28
C SER A 127 -18.12 -11.84 1.82
N ASN A 128 -18.91 -12.51 0.99
CA ASN A 128 -20.21 -13.04 1.40
C ASN A 128 -20.12 -14.44 2.04
N GLN A 129 -18.92 -15.02 2.12
CA GLN A 129 -18.65 -16.33 2.72
C GLN A 129 -17.42 -16.24 3.62
N ALA A 130 -17.40 -17.06 4.67
CA ALA A 130 -16.19 -17.30 5.46
C ALA A 130 -15.13 -17.94 4.55
N LEU A 131 -13.94 -17.37 4.56
CA LEU A 131 -12.81 -17.81 3.76
C LEU A 131 -11.79 -18.55 4.63
N SER A 132 -11.05 -19.46 4.01
CA SER A 132 -9.89 -20.09 4.63
C SER A 132 -8.77 -19.09 4.92
N TYR A 133 -7.83 -19.47 5.78
CA TYR A 133 -6.65 -18.65 6.08
C TYR A 133 -5.88 -18.28 4.81
N GLU A 134 -5.67 -19.26 3.93
CA GLU A 134 -4.92 -19.09 2.69
C GLU A 134 -5.64 -18.13 1.72
N GLU A 135 -6.97 -18.21 1.63
CA GLU A 135 -7.76 -17.30 0.80
C GLU A 135 -7.75 -15.87 1.31
N VAL A 136 -7.86 -15.68 2.63
CA VAL A 136 -7.71 -14.36 3.25
C VAL A 136 -6.32 -13.82 2.95
N LEU A 137 -5.27 -14.59 3.26
CA LEU A 137 -3.89 -14.18 3.06
C LEU A 137 -3.59 -13.79 1.61
N ALA A 138 -4.05 -14.59 0.64
CA ALA A 138 -3.85 -14.32 -0.78
C ALA A 138 -4.54 -13.01 -1.22
N ARG A 139 -5.77 -12.77 -0.75
CA ARG A 139 -6.50 -11.52 -1.07
C ARG A 139 -5.91 -10.33 -0.33
N THR A 140 -5.46 -10.49 0.92
CA THR A 140 -4.84 -9.40 1.68
C THR A 140 -3.49 -9.00 1.08
N GLN A 141 -2.70 -9.96 0.59
CA GLN A 141 -1.41 -9.63 -0.03
C GLN A 141 -1.59 -8.76 -1.27
N GLN A 142 -2.62 -9.04 -2.09
CA GLN A 142 -2.91 -8.25 -3.29
C GLN A 142 -3.25 -6.79 -2.94
N ILE A 143 -4.10 -6.58 -1.93
CA ILE A 143 -4.47 -5.22 -1.52
C ILE A 143 -3.33 -4.50 -0.80
N LEU A 144 -2.46 -5.22 -0.06
CA LEU A 144 -1.30 -4.65 0.60
C LEU A 144 -0.25 -4.17 -0.42
N THR A 145 0.04 -4.98 -1.44
CA THR A 145 0.90 -4.55 -2.55
C THR A 145 0.32 -3.34 -3.30
N GLN A 146 -0.99 -3.31 -3.50
CA GLN A 146 -1.65 -2.15 -4.11
C GLN A 146 -1.56 -0.90 -3.23
N PHE A 147 -1.75 -1.07 -1.92
CA PHE A 147 -1.63 0.00 -0.92
C PHE A 147 -0.23 0.61 -0.93
N GLU A 148 0.82 -0.21 -0.87
CA GLU A 148 2.20 0.27 -0.90
C GLU A 148 2.51 1.03 -2.19
N SER A 149 2.15 0.46 -3.34
CA SER A 149 2.37 1.07 -4.66
C SER A 149 1.64 2.41 -4.80
N ASN A 150 0.37 2.47 -4.40
CA ASN A 150 -0.42 3.69 -4.43
C ASN A 150 0.14 4.75 -3.49
N THR A 151 0.61 4.35 -2.30
CA THR A 151 1.18 5.26 -1.31
C THR A 151 2.47 5.90 -1.84
N VAL A 152 3.34 5.11 -2.47
CA VAL A 152 4.54 5.62 -3.15
C VAL A 152 4.16 6.57 -4.29
N ALA A 153 3.20 6.19 -5.14
CA ALA A 153 2.75 7.01 -6.26
C ALA A 153 2.16 8.36 -5.82
N GLU A 154 1.36 8.35 -4.75
CA GLU A 154 0.79 9.56 -4.14
C GLU A 154 1.89 10.51 -3.65
N PHE A 155 2.87 9.98 -2.93
CA PHE A 155 4.01 10.75 -2.45
C PHE A 155 4.80 11.37 -3.60
N LYS A 156 5.17 10.56 -4.60
CA LYS A 156 5.89 11.04 -5.80
C LYS A 156 5.14 12.14 -6.52
N ARG A 157 3.81 12.02 -6.64
CA ARG A 157 2.96 13.07 -7.23
C ARG A 157 3.03 14.36 -6.41
N ASN A 158 2.94 14.28 -5.09
CA ASN A 158 3.03 15.45 -4.21
C ASN A 158 4.40 16.13 -4.31
N ILE A 159 5.49 15.36 -4.32
CA ILE A 159 6.86 15.85 -4.53
C ILE A 159 7.03 16.50 -5.91
N ALA A 160 6.49 15.91 -6.97
CA ALA A 160 6.56 16.47 -8.31
C ALA A 160 5.81 17.81 -8.42
N ILE A 161 4.65 17.94 -7.75
CA ILE A 161 3.91 19.20 -7.67
C ILE A 161 4.73 20.26 -6.93
N ILE A 162 5.31 19.91 -5.77
CA ILE A 162 6.17 20.83 -5.01
C ILE A 162 7.34 21.29 -5.87
N ARG A 163 8.02 20.36 -6.56
CA ARG A 163 9.13 20.69 -7.46
C ARG A 163 8.70 21.67 -8.56
N SER A 164 7.58 21.38 -9.24
CA SER A 164 7.03 22.25 -10.29
C SER A 164 6.66 23.65 -9.79
N LEU A 165 6.10 23.75 -8.58
CA LEU A 165 5.79 25.05 -7.98
C LEU A 165 7.07 25.82 -7.60
N THR A 166 8.10 25.13 -7.10
CA THR A 166 9.38 25.78 -6.76
C THR A 166 10.18 26.24 -7.97
N THR A 167 10.07 25.55 -9.11
CA THR A 167 10.78 25.95 -10.34
C THR A 167 10.07 27.10 -11.07
N THR A 168 8.74 27.19 -10.97
CA THR A 168 7.94 28.22 -11.66
C THR A 168 7.78 29.52 -10.89
N THR A 169 7.89 29.47 -9.55
CA THR A 169 7.89 30.68 -8.72
C THR A 169 9.29 31.30 -8.69
N TYR A 170 9.50 32.35 -9.51
CA TYR A 170 10.73 33.16 -9.56
C TYR A 170 11.22 33.66 -8.18
N THR A 171 10.35 33.65 -7.15
CA THR A 171 10.66 34.04 -5.77
C THR A 171 11.45 32.98 -4.99
N ALA A 172 11.50 31.71 -5.43
CA ALA A 172 12.36 30.69 -4.83
C ALA A 172 13.84 30.86 -5.21
N GLY A 173 14.14 31.67 -6.24
CA GLY A 173 15.47 32.08 -6.62
C GLY A 173 16.02 33.27 -5.82
N TYR A 174 15.45 33.60 -4.66
CA TYR A 174 15.95 34.72 -3.84
C TYR A 174 17.43 34.54 -3.43
N ASP A 175 17.91 33.30 -3.35
CA ASP A 175 19.30 32.96 -3.03
C ASP A 175 20.24 32.95 -4.26
N ASP A 176 19.71 32.92 -5.48
CA ASP A 176 20.47 32.70 -6.73
C ASP A 176 20.15 33.70 -7.87
N VAL A 177 19.40 34.75 -7.55
CA VAL A 177 19.19 35.92 -8.41
C VAL A 177 20.31 36.92 -8.14
N TYR A 178 21.14 37.17 -9.16
CA TYR A 178 22.03 38.32 -9.13
C TYR A 178 21.18 39.60 -9.21
N TRP A 179 21.19 40.38 -8.12
CA TRP A 179 20.57 41.69 -8.08
C TRP A 179 21.45 42.71 -8.82
N TYR A 180 21.15 42.94 -10.09
CA TYR A 180 21.70 44.11 -10.76
C TYR A 180 20.90 45.35 -10.35
N ASN A 181 21.55 46.29 -9.67
CA ASN A 181 21.03 47.65 -9.58
C ASN A 181 21.15 48.25 -10.98
N ILE A 182 20.02 48.41 -11.68
CA ILE A 182 19.97 49.21 -12.90
C ILE A 182 19.68 50.63 -12.43
N PRO A 183 20.65 51.57 -12.50
CA PRO A 183 20.37 52.97 -12.24
C PRO A 183 19.29 53.40 -13.21
N SER A 184 18.19 53.96 -12.70
CA SER A 184 17.17 54.55 -13.54
C SER A 184 17.83 55.52 -14.54
N MET A 185 17.55 55.36 -15.84
CA MET A 185 18.03 56.28 -16.89
C MET A 185 17.48 57.71 -16.70
N TYR A 186 16.52 57.88 -15.80
CA TYR A 186 15.98 59.15 -15.36
C TYR A 186 16.21 59.30 -13.86
N ASP A 187 16.71 60.45 -13.44
CA ASP A 187 17.16 60.82 -12.09
C ASP A 187 16.03 60.77 -11.02
N THR A 188 15.38 59.61 -10.81
CA THR A 188 14.29 59.40 -9.85
C THR A 188 14.72 58.59 -8.62
N GLY A 189 15.96 58.09 -8.57
CA GLY A 189 16.48 57.34 -7.42
C GLY A 189 15.88 55.92 -7.24
N ASP A 190 15.01 55.46 -8.14
CA ASP A 190 14.41 54.14 -8.05
C ASP A 190 15.37 53.05 -8.55
N SER A 191 15.63 52.06 -7.70
CA SER A 191 16.41 50.87 -8.03
C SER A 191 15.46 49.73 -8.39
N TYR A 192 15.51 49.26 -9.64
CA TYR A 192 14.76 48.08 -10.06
C TYR A 192 15.62 46.82 -9.91
N PHE A 193 15.03 45.81 -9.29
CA PHE A 193 15.64 44.50 -9.10
C PHE A 193 15.13 43.56 -10.19
N VAL A 194 16.00 43.14 -11.10
CA VAL A 194 15.64 42.18 -12.17
C VAL A 194 16.18 40.80 -11.81
N PRO A 195 15.32 39.76 -11.73
CA PRO A 195 15.78 38.41 -11.51
C PRO A 195 16.46 37.84 -12.76
N ILE A 196 17.75 37.52 -12.64
CA ILE A 196 18.50 36.81 -13.68
C ILE A 196 18.68 35.36 -13.23
N PRO A 197 18.32 34.37 -14.06
CA PRO A 197 18.57 32.96 -13.78
C PRO A 197 20.06 32.71 -13.52
N ALA A 198 20.37 31.97 -12.44
CA ALA A 198 21.74 31.57 -12.17
C ALA A 198 22.32 30.74 -13.33
N ILE A 199 23.58 31.03 -13.66
CA ILE A 199 24.39 30.21 -14.56
C ILE A 199 25.42 29.52 -13.69
N ILE A 200 25.34 28.19 -13.64
CA ILE A 200 26.27 27.32 -12.92
C ILE A 200 27.18 26.72 -13.98
N GLU A 201 28.43 27.18 -14.01
CA GLU A 201 29.39 26.90 -15.09
C GLU A 201 28.83 27.32 -16.47
N ASN A 202 28.38 26.36 -17.29
CA ASN A 202 27.74 26.60 -18.59
C ASN A 202 26.26 26.14 -18.62
N CYS A 203 25.67 25.87 -17.46
CA CYS A 203 24.30 25.41 -17.31
C CYS A 203 23.41 26.53 -16.76
N SER A 204 22.35 26.88 -17.50
CA SER A 204 21.40 27.91 -17.09
C SER A 204 20.22 27.30 -16.34
N CYS A 205 19.96 27.82 -15.14
CA CYS A 205 18.81 27.42 -14.32
C CYS A 205 17.45 27.78 -14.93
N ALA A 206 17.42 28.58 -16.00
CA ALA A 206 16.20 28.79 -16.79
C ALA A 206 15.89 27.64 -17.77
N LEU A 207 16.89 26.84 -18.10
CA LEU A 207 16.81 25.82 -19.16
C LEU A 207 16.89 24.39 -18.60
N SER A 208 17.52 24.20 -17.43
CA SER A 208 17.71 22.89 -16.83
C SER A 208 17.75 22.99 -15.30
N ASP A 209 17.15 22.02 -14.62
CA ASP A 209 17.25 21.79 -13.18
C ASP A 209 18.38 20.81 -12.82
N GLU A 210 19.15 20.35 -13.80
CA GLU A 210 20.31 19.46 -13.58
C GLU A 210 21.59 20.24 -13.30
N CYS A 211 21.57 21.57 -13.47
CA CYS A 211 22.73 22.41 -13.20
C CYS A 211 23.18 22.24 -11.76
N LYS A 212 24.46 21.95 -11.55
CA LYS A 212 24.99 21.69 -10.22
C LYS A 212 26.47 22.02 -10.07
N ASN A 213 26.85 22.45 -8.87
CA ASN A 213 28.21 22.65 -8.41
C ASN A 213 28.45 21.85 -7.13
N THR A 214 29.68 21.41 -6.91
CA THR A 214 30.06 20.69 -5.68
C THR A 214 30.00 21.63 -4.47
N ILE A 215 29.38 21.17 -3.39
CA ILE A 215 29.40 21.86 -2.09
C ILE A 215 30.71 21.54 -1.37
N SER A 216 31.33 22.57 -0.80
CA SER A 216 32.63 22.45 -0.14
C SER A 216 32.68 23.24 1.16
N LEU A 217 33.64 22.91 2.02
CA LEU A 217 34.08 23.75 3.12
C LEU A 217 35.22 24.63 2.61
N TYR A 218 35.13 25.94 2.82
CA TYR A 218 36.16 26.88 2.37
C TYR A 218 36.92 27.50 3.55
N ASN A 219 38.13 27.98 3.23
CA ASN A 219 38.95 28.78 4.15
C ASN A 219 38.80 30.27 3.84
N TYR A 220 38.66 31.09 4.88
CA TYR A 220 38.54 32.54 4.78
C TYR A 220 39.53 33.19 5.75
N THR A 221 40.20 34.27 5.32
CA THR A 221 41.05 35.08 6.21
C THR A 221 40.26 35.89 7.23
N SER A 222 39.04 36.28 6.85
CA SER A 222 38.12 37.09 7.64
C SER A 222 36.70 36.92 7.08
N TYR A 223 35.68 37.06 7.93
CA TYR A 223 34.27 37.00 7.52
C TYR A 223 33.82 38.17 6.64
N SER A 224 34.72 39.07 6.23
CA SER A 224 34.42 40.22 5.36
C SER A 224 34.83 40.02 3.90
N THR A 225 35.47 38.89 3.55
CA THR A 225 35.95 38.63 2.18
C THR A 225 35.07 37.59 1.48
N VAL A 226 34.40 38.00 0.40
CA VAL A 226 33.55 37.13 -0.44
C VAL A 226 34.35 36.00 -1.11
N TYR A 227 35.65 36.19 -1.31
CA TYR A 227 36.51 35.23 -2.00
C TYR A 227 37.21 34.30 -0.99
N PRO A 228 36.98 32.98 -1.07
CA PRO A 228 37.71 32.03 -0.24
C PRO A 228 39.19 31.97 -0.65
N LEU A 229 40.07 31.72 0.32
CA LEU A 229 41.49 31.46 0.08
C LEU A 229 41.73 30.13 -0.64
N GLY A 230 40.80 29.20 -0.49
CA GLY A 230 40.88 27.87 -1.05
C GLY A 230 39.82 26.94 -0.49
N ILE A 231 39.72 25.76 -1.11
CA ILE A 231 38.87 24.67 -0.66
C ILE A 231 39.61 23.92 0.46
N LEU A 232 38.96 23.78 1.61
CA LEU A 232 39.46 22.93 2.70
C LEU A 232 39.08 21.48 2.47
N PHE A 233 37.82 21.25 2.09
CA PHE A 233 37.26 19.92 1.95
C PHE A 233 36.08 19.95 0.99
N ASN A 234 36.13 19.14 -0.07
CA ASN A 234 34.94 18.88 -0.89
C ASN A 234 34.08 17.87 -0.14
N ILE A 235 32.76 18.09 -0.08
CA ILE A 235 31.85 17.10 0.51
C ILE A 235 31.44 16.12 -0.59
N PRO A 236 31.86 14.83 -0.52
CA PRO A 236 31.49 13.80 -1.47
C PRO A 236 30.00 13.81 -1.81
N ASN A 237 29.71 13.84 -3.12
CA ASN A 237 28.37 13.69 -3.67
C ASN A 237 27.32 14.64 -3.05
N MET A 238 27.73 15.84 -2.65
CA MET A 238 26.84 16.89 -2.18
C MET A 238 26.95 18.10 -3.10
N TYR A 239 25.80 18.58 -3.57
CA TYR A 239 25.73 19.55 -4.66
C TYR A 239 24.81 20.72 -4.32
N LYS A 240 25.19 21.89 -4.81
CA LYS A 240 24.33 23.06 -4.96
C LYS A 240 23.76 23.03 -6.38
N SER A 241 22.46 23.09 -6.51
CA SER A 241 21.72 23.20 -7.77
C SER A 241 20.92 24.50 -7.80
N CYS A 242 20.13 24.70 -8.85
CA CYS A 242 19.28 25.87 -9.07
C CYS A 242 18.24 26.13 -7.97
N PHE A 243 17.87 25.08 -7.23
CA PHE A 243 16.87 25.15 -6.17
C PHE A 243 17.31 24.30 -4.99
N ASN A 244 17.03 24.75 -3.77
CA ASN A 244 17.37 24.04 -2.53
C ASN A 244 16.89 22.57 -2.51
N MET A 245 15.67 22.32 -3.01
CA MET A 245 15.15 20.96 -3.12
C MET A 245 15.96 20.11 -4.10
N GLN A 246 16.27 20.67 -5.27
CA GLN A 246 17.04 19.97 -6.30
C GLN A 246 18.48 19.70 -5.87
N SER A 247 19.10 20.64 -5.13
CA SER A 247 20.40 20.46 -4.47
C SER A 247 20.42 19.20 -3.61
N LEU A 248 19.37 19.01 -2.79
CA LEU A 248 19.23 17.81 -1.97
C LEU A 248 19.01 16.55 -2.81
N LEU A 249 18.06 16.59 -3.75
CA LEU A 249 17.68 15.44 -4.58
C LEU A 249 18.86 14.86 -5.39
N LEU A 250 19.69 15.72 -5.98
CA LEU A 250 20.85 15.32 -6.80
C LEU A 250 22.04 14.78 -6.00
N SER A 251 22.00 14.92 -4.69
CA SER A 251 23.09 14.54 -3.81
C SER A 251 22.82 13.23 -3.09
N SER A 252 23.84 12.71 -2.43
CA SER A 252 23.76 11.56 -1.53
C SER A 252 23.95 11.98 -0.07
N LEU A 253 23.70 11.05 0.85
CA LEU A 253 24.01 11.21 2.27
C LEU A 253 25.32 10.50 2.66
N GLU A 254 26.23 10.26 1.72
CA GLU A 254 27.45 9.45 1.90
C GLU A 254 28.24 9.86 3.15
N CYS A 255 28.47 11.15 3.33
CA CYS A 255 29.21 11.69 4.45
C CYS A 255 28.58 11.46 5.82
N PHE A 256 27.29 11.16 5.86
CA PHE A 256 26.57 10.91 7.11
C PHE A 256 26.64 9.45 7.53
N PHE A 257 27.34 8.59 6.78
CA PHE A 257 27.67 7.22 7.15
C PHE A 257 29.17 7.02 7.44
N GLU A 258 30.02 8.00 7.14
CA GLU A 258 31.49 7.86 7.22
C GLU A 258 32.13 8.96 8.08
N ARG A 259 32.82 8.58 9.16
CA ARG A 259 33.43 9.51 10.11
C ARG A 259 34.47 10.42 9.48
N THR A 260 35.31 9.87 8.60
CA THR A 260 36.35 10.61 7.87
C THR A 260 35.76 11.76 7.03
N CYS A 261 34.52 11.64 6.55
CA CYS A 261 33.82 12.72 5.89
C CYS A 261 33.04 13.63 6.85
N PHE A 262 32.37 13.05 7.85
CA PHE A 262 31.53 13.82 8.77
C PHE A 262 32.33 14.72 9.72
N ASP A 263 33.47 14.25 10.22
CA ASP A 263 34.22 14.93 11.26
C ASP A 263 34.72 16.32 10.82
N PRO A 264 35.25 16.53 9.59
CA PRO A 264 35.56 17.87 9.08
C PRO A 264 34.36 18.82 9.04
N ILE A 265 33.17 18.31 8.72
CA ILE A 265 31.92 19.09 8.70
C ILE A 265 31.58 19.53 10.12
N GLN A 266 31.58 18.59 11.07
CA GLN A 266 31.28 18.87 12.47
C GLN A 266 32.28 19.85 13.08
N GLU A 267 33.58 19.67 12.82
CA GLU A 267 34.63 20.57 13.29
C GLU A 267 34.41 21.98 12.76
N LYS A 268 34.11 22.12 11.46
CA LYS A 268 33.85 23.43 10.85
C LYS A 268 32.59 24.08 11.43
N ILE A 269 31.50 23.34 11.65
CA ILE A 269 30.29 23.88 12.30
C ILE A 269 30.63 24.36 13.71
N ASN A 270 31.30 23.52 14.50
CA ASN A 270 31.62 23.83 15.90
C ASN A 270 32.57 25.02 16.04
N ALA A 271 33.50 25.20 15.10
CA ALA A 271 34.40 26.35 15.04
C ALA A 271 33.67 27.67 14.70
N ASN A 272 32.50 27.61 14.05
CA ASN A 272 31.75 28.77 13.57
C ASN A 272 30.44 29.01 14.33
N THR A 273 30.12 28.18 15.32
CA THR A 273 28.91 28.30 16.14
C THR A 273 29.23 28.77 17.56
N LEU A 274 28.19 29.10 18.32
CA LEU A 274 28.33 29.45 19.74
C LEU A 274 28.61 28.19 20.56
N TYR A 275 29.41 28.29 21.62
CA TYR A 275 29.82 27.15 22.45
C TYR A 275 28.66 26.25 22.91
N TYR A 276 27.51 26.84 23.29
CA TYR A 276 26.33 26.09 23.74
C TYR A 276 25.49 25.45 22.60
N LEU A 277 25.87 25.70 21.35
CA LEU A 277 25.28 25.11 20.13
C LEU A 277 26.26 24.17 19.43
N MET A 278 27.40 23.87 20.06
CA MET A 278 28.29 22.84 19.57
C MET A 278 27.58 21.51 19.57
N ILE A 279 27.73 20.80 18.47
CA ILE A 279 27.11 19.51 18.24
C ILE A 279 28.13 18.40 18.43
N ASN A 280 27.69 17.31 19.03
CA ASN A 280 28.45 16.07 19.07
C ASN A 280 27.64 14.99 18.37
N GLY A 281 27.76 14.95 17.05
CA GLY A 281 27.06 14.01 16.19
C GLY A 281 27.80 12.70 16.00
N SER A 282 27.00 11.65 15.84
CA SER A 282 27.44 10.37 15.34
C SER A 282 26.93 10.18 13.92
N VAL A 283 27.72 9.50 13.10
CA VAL A 283 27.27 9.02 11.79
C VAL A 283 26.18 7.95 11.93
N LEU A 284 25.40 7.77 10.86
CA LEU A 284 24.47 6.67 10.70
C LEU A 284 25.23 5.35 10.51
N LEU A 285 24.58 4.25 10.89
CA LEU A 285 25.15 2.91 10.71
C LEU A 285 24.78 2.37 9.33
N THR A 286 25.77 1.89 8.57
CA THR A 286 25.55 1.33 7.23
C THR A 286 24.67 0.08 7.23
N ASN A 287 24.63 -0.67 8.34
CA ASN A 287 23.76 -1.85 8.48
C ASN A 287 22.30 -1.53 8.84
N SER A 288 21.98 -0.27 9.15
CA SER A 288 20.62 0.17 9.48
C SER A 288 19.80 0.58 8.28
N THR A 289 20.39 0.57 7.08
CA THR A 289 19.73 0.94 5.84
C THR A 289 19.99 -0.09 4.74
N ARG A 290 19.01 -0.29 3.85
CA ARG A 290 19.16 -1.06 2.61
C ARG A 290 19.75 -0.22 1.47
N PHE A 291 19.79 1.10 1.62
CA PHE A 291 20.31 2.00 0.60
C PHE A 291 21.82 2.09 0.72
N SER A 292 22.51 2.18 -0.42
CA SER A 292 23.94 2.45 -0.42
C SER A 292 24.16 3.89 0.10
N PRO A 293 25.23 4.18 0.87
CA PRO A 293 25.56 5.55 1.24
C PRO A 293 25.67 6.51 0.04
N LYS A 294 25.99 5.99 -1.14
CA LYS A 294 26.10 6.74 -2.41
C LYS A 294 24.78 6.92 -3.17
N THR A 295 23.71 6.26 -2.73
CA THR A 295 22.35 6.42 -3.28
C THR A 295 21.92 7.88 -3.13
N THR A 296 21.30 8.43 -4.17
CA THR A 296 20.85 9.82 -4.13
C THR A 296 19.63 9.97 -3.21
N VAL A 297 19.41 11.17 -2.70
CA VAL A 297 18.22 11.45 -1.91
C VAL A 297 16.96 11.32 -2.77
N GLU A 298 17.03 11.62 -4.07
CA GLU A 298 15.92 11.36 -5.00
C GLU A 298 15.56 9.87 -5.07
N GLU A 299 16.53 8.97 -5.17
CA GLU A 299 16.31 7.53 -5.15
C GLU A 299 15.62 7.08 -3.85
N MET A 300 16.09 7.57 -2.69
CA MET A 300 15.44 7.26 -1.40
C MET A 300 14.00 7.79 -1.33
N ILE A 301 13.74 8.99 -1.84
CA ILE A 301 12.41 9.62 -1.86
C ILE A 301 11.47 8.91 -2.81
N ASN A 302 11.97 8.41 -3.94
CA ASN A 302 11.18 7.60 -4.86
C ASN A 302 10.66 6.31 -4.22
N GLU A 303 11.20 5.94 -3.05
CA GLU A 303 10.77 4.83 -2.21
C GLU A 303 10.27 5.29 -0.82
N LEU A 304 9.73 6.51 -0.74
CA LEU A 304 9.12 7.10 0.48
C LEU A 304 10.07 7.23 1.69
N MET A 305 11.38 7.12 1.47
CA MET A 305 12.38 6.97 2.53
C MET A 305 12.05 5.79 3.47
N ILE A 306 11.56 4.68 2.91
CA ILE A 306 11.19 3.47 3.66
C ILE A 306 12.27 2.39 3.49
N GLU A 307 12.69 1.82 4.61
CA GLU A 307 13.55 0.64 4.66
C GLU A 307 12.76 -0.64 4.42
N ARG A 308 11.60 -0.76 5.08
CA ARG A 308 10.75 -1.95 5.02
C ARG A 308 9.32 -1.63 5.44
N TRP A 309 8.36 -2.33 4.84
CA TRP A 309 6.99 -2.44 5.33
C TRP A 309 6.85 -3.66 6.23
N TYR A 310 6.17 -3.49 7.35
CA TYR A 310 5.77 -4.59 8.21
C TYR A 310 4.26 -4.74 8.15
N GLU A 311 3.84 -5.99 8.01
CA GLU A 311 2.45 -6.38 7.84
C GLU A 311 2.14 -7.50 8.84
N ASN A 312 0.93 -7.46 9.40
CA ASN A 312 0.42 -8.52 10.25
C ASN A 312 -1.07 -8.73 9.97
N VAL A 313 -1.39 -9.90 9.40
CA VAL A 313 -2.77 -10.32 9.11
C VAL A 313 -3.24 -11.27 10.20
N ARG A 314 -4.25 -10.86 10.95
CA ARG A 314 -4.78 -11.57 12.11
C ARG A 314 -6.07 -12.30 11.71
N TYR A 315 -5.92 -13.53 11.24
CA TYR A 315 -7.04 -14.33 10.74
C TYR A 315 -8.15 -14.57 11.77
N GLU A 316 -7.79 -14.72 13.04
CA GLU A 316 -8.75 -14.84 14.13
C GLU A 316 -9.68 -13.63 14.21
N GLU A 317 -9.13 -12.41 14.09
CA GLU A 317 -9.91 -11.18 14.09
C GLU A 317 -10.80 -11.11 12.84
N TYR A 318 -10.31 -11.54 11.68
CA TYR A 318 -11.14 -11.65 10.46
C TYR A 318 -12.33 -12.60 10.67
N TYR A 319 -12.09 -13.81 11.21
CA TYR A 319 -13.14 -14.81 11.37
C TYR A 319 -14.20 -14.34 12.37
N GLN A 320 -13.77 -13.70 13.46
CA GLN A 320 -14.64 -13.09 14.46
C GLN A 320 -15.52 -11.98 13.87
N GLN A 321 -15.01 -11.19 12.91
CA GLN A 321 -15.81 -10.18 12.20
C GLN A 321 -16.78 -10.82 11.20
N CYS A 322 -16.35 -11.85 10.45
CA CYS A 322 -17.22 -12.58 9.52
C CYS A 322 -18.40 -13.24 10.26
N ALA A 323 -18.15 -13.86 11.42
CA ALA A 323 -19.13 -14.45 12.34
C ALA A 323 -20.29 -15.17 11.62
N PRO A 324 -20.02 -16.29 10.91
CA PRO A 324 -21.05 -16.98 10.15
C PRO A 324 -22.19 -17.48 11.06
N GLU A 325 -23.44 -17.22 10.70
CA GLU A 325 -24.61 -17.68 11.49
C GLU A 325 -24.80 -19.20 11.36
N GLN A 326 -24.50 -19.75 10.18
CA GLN A 326 -24.57 -21.17 9.91
C GLN A 326 -23.65 -21.55 8.75
N CYS A 327 -23.13 -22.77 8.78
CA CYS A 327 -22.49 -23.43 7.65
C CYS A 327 -23.35 -24.60 7.17
N SER A 328 -23.50 -24.79 5.87
CA SER A 328 -24.23 -25.92 5.30
C SER A 328 -23.45 -26.64 4.21
N TYR A 329 -23.68 -27.95 4.09
CA TYR A 329 -23.10 -28.80 3.06
C TYR A 329 -24.04 -29.94 2.70
N LEU A 330 -23.79 -30.57 1.55
CA LEU A 330 -24.54 -31.72 1.06
C LEU A 330 -23.76 -33.01 1.33
N LEU A 331 -24.45 -34.00 1.90
CA LEU A 331 -23.99 -35.39 1.94
C LEU A 331 -24.88 -36.25 1.05
N THR A 332 -24.23 -37.13 0.29
CA THR A 332 -24.90 -38.15 -0.51
C THR A 332 -24.93 -39.47 0.26
N PHE A 333 -26.12 -39.99 0.45
CA PHE A 333 -26.33 -41.26 1.14
C PHE A 333 -26.94 -42.28 0.19
N HIS A 334 -26.52 -43.54 0.34
CA HIS A 334 -27.21 -44.66 -0.27
C HIS A 334 -28.55 -44.89 0.42
N ASN A 335 -29.54 -45.30 -0.36
CA ASN A 335 -30.84 -45.69 0.18
C ASN A 335 -30.67 -46.94 1.07
N ASN A 336 -31.12 -46.85 2.32
CA ASN A 336 -31.06 -47.98 3.24
C ASN A 336 -32.01 -49.10 2.79
N ALA A 337 -31.68 -50.35 3.08
CA ALA A 337 -32.44 -51.55 2.71
C ALA A 337 -33.92 -51.45 3.12
N LEU A 338 -34.21 -50.85 4.27
CA LEU A 338 -35.58 -50.68 4.77
C LEU A 338 -36.42 -49.75 3.88
N TYR A 339 -35.81 -48.69 3.35
CA TYR A 339 -36.44 -47.77 2.40
C TYR A 339 -36.69 -48.46 1.04
N ILE A 340 -35.74 -49.27 0.57
CA ILE A 340 -35.88 -50.06 -0.66
C ILE A 340 -37.04 -51.06 -0.51
N VAL A 341 -37.10 -51.78 0.61
CA VAL A 341 -38.17 -52.74 0.91
C VAL A 341 -39.53 -52.05 0.99
N ALA A 342 -39.63 -50.89 1.65
CA ALA A 342 -40.86 -50.12 1.75
C ALA A 342 -41.38 -49.67 0.37
N ILE A 343 -40.49 -49.22 -0.54
CA ILE A 343 -40.86 -48.88 -1.91
C ILE A 343 -41.36 -50.11 -2.67
N VAL A 344 -40.67 -51.24 -2.56
CA VAL A 344 -41.06 -52.49 -3.24
C VAL A 344 -42.44 -52.95 -2.76
N ILE A 345 -42.67 -52.98 -1.44
CA ILE A 345 -43.98 -53.33 -0.85
C ILE A 345 -45.07 -52.35 -1.30
N GLY A 346 -44.78 -51.05 -1.26
CA GLY A 346 -45.70 -50.01 -1.74
C GLY A 346 -46.07 -50.16 -3.21
N LEU A 347 -45.11 -50.55 -4.06
CA LEU A 347 -45.35 -50.82 -5.48
C LEU A 347 -46.22 -52.07 -5.69
N PHE A 348 -45.96 -53.16 -4.94
CA PHE A 348 -46.80 -54.37 -5.00
C PHE A 348 -48.23 -54.09 -4.56
N GLY A 349 -48.40 -53.35 -3.45
CA GLY A 349 -49.70 -52.95 -2.95
C GLY A 349 -50.45 -52.06 -3.93
N GLY A 350 -49.81 -50.99 -4.40
CA GLY A 350 -50.41 -50.05 -5.35
C GLY A 350 -50.76 -50.67 -6.69
N LEU A 351 -49.86 -51.49 -7.25
CA LEU A 351 -50.09 -52.16 -8.54
C LEU A 351 -51.24 -53.18 -8.45
N SER A 352 -51.34 -53.92 -7.35
CA SER A 352 -52.44 -54.89 -7.15
C SER A 352 -53.80 -54.19 -7.09
N VAL A 353 -53.89 -53.08 -6.36
CA VAL A 353 -55.12 -52.28 -6.26
C VAL A 353 -55.46 -51.66 -7.62
N ALA A 354 -54.49 -51.06 -8.31
CA ALA A 354 -54.70 -50.45 -9.62
C ALA A 354 -55.17 -51.48 -10.67
N LEU A 355 -54.55 -52.67 -10.73
CA LEU A 355 -54.98 -53.75 -11.63
C LEU A 355 -56.41 -54.20 -11.33
N LYS A 356 -56.79 -54.33 -10.06
CA LYS A 356 -58.16 -54.70 -9.67
C LYS A 356 -59.21 -53.67 -10.10
N ILE A 357 -58.84 -52.40 -10.30
CA ILE A 357 -59.73 -51.35 -10.77
C ILE A 357 -59.72 -51.26 -12.30
N ILE A 358 -58.54 -51.28 -12.90
CA ILE A 358 -58.35 -51.06 -14.34
C ILE A 358 -58.78 -52.28 -15.16
N VAL A 359 -58.48 -53.50 -14.71
CA VAL A 359 -58.81 -54.73 -15.45
C VAL A 359 -60.33 -54.87 -15.68
N PRO A 360 -61.22 -54.71 -14.69
CA PRO A 360 -62.66 -54.74 -14.94
C PRO A 360 -63.12 -53.67 -15.93
N ILE A 361 -62.55 -52.46 -15.85
CA ILE A 361 -62.90 -51.35 -16.76
C ILE A 361 -62.52 -51.71 -18.20
N ILE A 362 -61.30 -52.20 -18.42
CA ILE A 362 -60.82 -52.62 -19.74
C ILE A 362 -61.63 -53.82 -20.25
N VAL A 363 -61.88 -54.82 -19.41
CA VAL A 363 -62.67 -56.00 -19.78
C VAL A 363 -64.11 -55.60 -20.12
N HIS A 364 -64.72 -54.70 -19.36
CA HIS A 364 -66.06 -54.20 -19.65
C HIS A 364 -66.09 -53.41 -20.97
N TRP A 365 -65.08 -52.58 -21.22
CA TRP A 365 -64.93 -51.83 -22.46
C TRP A 365 -64.75 -52.76 -23.67
N ILE A 366 -63.87 -53.76 -23.58
CA ILE A 366 -63.66 -54.77 -24.62
C ILE A 366 -64.94 -55.60 -24.85
N ARG A 367 -65.61 -56.04 -23.78
CA ARG A 367 -66.84 -56.84 -23.87
C ARG A 367 -67.99 -56.06 -24.51
N ASN A 368 -68.11 -54.77 -24.24
CA ASN A 368 -69.11 -53.92 -24.87
C ASN A 368 -68.79 -53.65 -26.34
N ARG A 369 -67.51 -53.66 -26.74
CA ARG A 369 -67.10 -53.50 -28.14
C ARG A 369 -67.22 -54.78 -28.98
N MET A 370 -67.15 -55.96 -28.35
CA MET A 370 -67.17 -57.26 -29.04
C MET A 370 -68.51 -58.02 -28.96
N ARG A 371 -69.58 -57.45 -28.37
CA ARG A 371 -70.91 -58.09 -28.36
C ARG A 371 -71.53 -58.09 -29.77
N PRO A 372 -71.83 -59.25 -30.38
CA PRO A 372 -72.62 -59.33 -31.61
C PRO A 372 -74.07 -58.90 -31.30
N GLN A 373 -74.68 -58.09 -32.17
CA GLN A 373 -76.11 -57.81 -32.09
C GLN A 373 -76.90 -59.07 -32.47
N VAL A 374 -77.71 -59.59 -31.55
CA VAL A 374 -78.67 -60.67 -31.82
C VAL A 374 -80.06 -60.05 -31.85
N THR A 375 -80.71 -60.09 -33.02
CA THR A 375 -82.10 -59.71 -33.24
C THR A 375 -83.05 -60.75 -32.63
N PRO A 376 -84.16 -60.36 -31.97
CA PRO A 376 -85.11 -61.33 -31.41
C PRO A 376 -86.11 -61.83 -32.48
N THR A 377 -86.30 -63.14 -32.53
CA THR A 377 -87.37 -63.83 -33.28
C THR A 377 -88.56 -64.16 -32.38
N ASP A 378 -89.76 -63.94 -32.90
CA ASP A 378 -91.10 -64.29 -32.39
C ASP A 378 -91.24 -65.74 -31.92
N VAL A 379 -92.06 -65.96 -30.88
CA VAL A 379 -92.91 -67.17 -30.78
C VAL A 379 -94.25 -66.85 -30.08
N SER A 380 -95.31 -67.17 -30.81
CA SER A 380 -96.74 -67.26 -30.47
C SER A 380 -97.08 -68.43 -29.54
N GLY A 381 -98.05 -68.21 -28.64
CA GLY A 381 -98.74 -69.24 -27.86
C GLY A 381 -99.76 -68.64 -26.92
#